data_AF-A0A2Z3V6X8-F1
#
_entry.id   AF-A0A2Z3V6X8-F1
#
_cell.length_a   1.000
_cell.length_b   1.000
_cell.length_c   1.000
_cell.angle_alpha   90.00
_cell.angle_beta   90.00
_cell.angle_gamma   90.00
#
_symmetry.space_group_name_H-M   'P 1'
#
loop_
_entity.id
_entity.type
_entity.pdbx_description
1 polymer ?
#
loop_
_entity_poly.entity_id
_entity_poly.type
_entity_poly.pdbx_seq_one_letter_code
_entity_poly.pdbx_strand_id
1 'polypeptide(L)' 'MSVFQVGEGVVPVELRGPVAEHRDHAQALRADNPGIWMSHCHDLGHASLGMTFHLAYEGVTTPFDAGRASGNHPE' A
#
# COMPACT_ATOMS: atom_id res chain seq x y z
N MET A 1 -0.63 -4.33 8.99
CA MET A 1 -0.37 -3.94 7.60
C MET A 1 -1.71 -3.56 7.00
N SER A 2 -1.79 -2.42 6.32
CA SER A 2 -3.01 -1.88 5.70
C SER A 2 -2.76 -1.72 4.20
N VAL A 3 -3.71 -2.12 3.37
CA VAL A 3 -3.64 -2.02 1.90
C VAL A 3 -4.86 -1.24 1.40
N PHE A 4 -4.64 -0.30 0.50
CA PHE A 4 -5.70 0.44 -0.16
C PHE A 4 -5.33 0.77 -1.60
N GLN A 5 -6.35 1.00 -2.42
CA GLN A 5 -6.18 1.47 -3.79
C GLN A 5 -5.90 2.98 -3.78
N VAL A 6 -4.95 3.40 -4.61
CA VAL A 6 -4.66 4.80 -4.89
C VAL A 6 -5.61 5.26 -6.01
N GLY A 7 -6.46 6.27 -5.73
CA GLY A 7 -7.47 6.77 -6.67
C GLY A 7 -8.91 6.38 -6.31
N GLU A 8 -9.87 6.72 -7.18
CA GLU A 8 -11.30 6.46 -6.96
C GLU A 8 -11.62 4.95 -6.86
N GLY A 9 -12.49 4.58 -5.91
CA GLY A 9 -12.99 3.20 -5.74
C GLY A 9 -12.15 2.34 -4.80
N VAL A 10 -12.18 2.64 -3.50
CA VAL A 10 -11.54 1.84 -2.45
C VAL A 10 -12.20 0.46 -2.36
N VAL A 11 -11.52 -0.57 -2.86
CA VAL A 11 -11.85 -1.96 -2.53
C VAL A 11 -11.00 -2.40 -1.34
N PRO A 12 -11.60 -2.92 -0.26
CA PRO A 12 -10.84 -3.46 0.86
C PRO A 12 -10.16 -4.76 0.43
N VAL A 13 -8.82 -4.78 0.55
CA VAL A 13 -8.03 -6.00 0.38
C VAL A 13 -7.85 -6.66 1.74
N GLU A 14 -8.27 -7.92 1.88
CA GLU A 14 -8.16 -8.67 3.13
C GLU A 14 -6.71 -9.18 3.33
N LEU A 15 -6.00 -8.61 4.29
CA LEU A 15 -4.72 -9.12 4.76
C LEU A 15 -4.94 -10.02 5.99
N ARG A 16 -4.38 -11.23 5.99
CA ARG A 16 -4.57 -12.19 7.09
C ARG A 16 -3.41 -12.19 8.09
N GLY A 17 -3.74 -11.87 9.34
CA GLY A 17 -2.95 -12.16 10.54
C GLY A 17 -1.98 -11.05 11.00
N PRO A 18 -1.67 -10.97 12.31
CA PRO A 18 -0.63 -10.09 12.83
C PRO A 18 0.76 -10.59 12.40
N VAL A 19 1.65 -9.67 12.03
CA VAL A 19 3.06 -9.99 11.73
C VAL A 19 3.85 -9.90 13.03
N ALA A 20 4.31 -11.04 13.54
CA ALA A 20 5.19 -11.07 14.70
C ALA A 20 6.60 -10.58 14.32
N GLU A 21 7.26 -9.88 15.25
CA GLU A 21 8.60 -9.35 15.04
C GLU A 21 9.62 -10.45 14.67
N HIS A 22 10.55 -10.12 13.77
CA HIS A 22 11.66 -10.98 13.36
C HIS A 22 11.25 -12.36 12.80
N ARG A 23 10.05 -12.49 12.25
CA ARG A 23 9.60 -13.71 11.56
C ARG A 23 9.07 -13.42 10.17
N ASP A 24 9.48 -14.27 9.24
CA ASP A 24 8.97 -14.23 7.88
C ASP A 24 7.50 -14.64 7.87
N HIS A 25 6.66 -13.77 7.29
CA HIS A 25 5.24 -14.00 7.09
C HIS A 25 4.86 -13.70 5.64
N ALA A 26 4.32 -14.71 4.95
CA ALA A 26 3.79 -14.53 3.61
C ALA A 26 2.38 -13.92 3.69
N GLN A 27 2.18 -12.79 3.01
CA GLN A 27 0.88 -12.17 2.81
C GLN A 27 0.49 -12.31 1.34
N ALA A 28 -0.75 -12.74 1.07
CA ALA A 28 -1.30 -12.82 -0.27
C ALA A 28 -2.26 -11.65 -0.51
N LEU A 29 -2.11 -10.99 -1.66
CA LEU A 29 -2.98 -9.90 -2.11
C LEU A 29 -3.75 -10.38 -3.34
N ARG A 30 -5.09 -10.28 -3.28
CA ARG A 30 -5.96 -10.52 -4.43
C ARG A 30 -6.80 -9.27 -4.67
N ALA A 31 -6.50 -8.57 -5.75
CA ALA A 31 -7.31 -7.48 -6.28
C ALA A 31 -7.93 -7.94 -7.60
N ASP A 32 -9.24 -7.77 -7.75
CA ASP A 32 -10.02 -8.16 -8.94
C ASP A 32 -10.34 -6.96 -9.85
N ASN A 33 -9.70 -5.82 -9.59
CA ASN A 33 -9.80 -4.60 -10.38
C ASN A 33 -8.41 -4.13 -10.84
N PRO A 34 -8.30 -3.38 -11.96
CA PRO A 34 -7.06 -2.72 -12.35
C PRO A 34 -6.81 -1.49 -11.45
N GLY A 35 -5.55 -1.22 -11.10
CA GLY A 35 -5.23 -0.10 -10.24
C GLY A 35 -3.77 0.01 -9.83
N ILE A 36 -3.50 1.02 -9.02
CA ILE A 36 -2.28 1.16 -8.23
C ILE A 36 -2.71 0.95 -6.77
N TRP A 37 -2.03 0.07 -6.06
CA TRP A 37 -2.25 -0.19 -4.64
C TRP A 37 -1.05 0.27 -3.84
N MET A 38 -1.32 0.75 -2.63
CA MET A 38 -0.30 1.08 -1.65
C MET A 38 -0.57 0.28 -0.38
N SER A 39 0.51 -0.25 0.19
CA SER A 39 0.48 -0.94 1.47
C SER A 39 1.45 -0.27 2.42
N HIS A 40 1.01 -0.03 3.65
CA HIS A 40 1.86 0.48 4.72
C HIS A 40 1.67 -0.27 6.05
N CYS A 41 2.56 -0.03 6.99
CA CYS A 41 2.33 -0.46 8.37
C CYS A 41 1.15 0.28 9.01
N HIS A 42 0.42 -0.40 9.89
CA HIS A 42 -0.65 0.25 10.65
C HIS A 42 -0.08 1.16 11.76
N ASP A 43 1.19 0.97 12.13
CA ASP A 43 1.92 1.93 12.94
C ASP A 43 2.53 3.00 12.02
N LEU A 44 2.07 4.25 12.14
CA LEU A 44 2.52 5.36 11.31
C LEU A 44 3.99 5.73 11.54
N GLY A 45 4.52 5.46 12.74
CA GLY A 45 5.95 5.61 13.02
C GLY A 45 6.76 4.63 12.18
N HIS A 46 6.34 3.38 12.08
CA HIS A 46 7.01 2.42 11.20
C HIS A 46 6.78 2.70 9.70
N ALA A 47 5.58 3.17 9.32
CA ALA A 47 5.30 3.56 7.94
C ALA A 47 6.26 4.67 7.47
N SER A 48 6.40 5.74 8.26
CA SER A 48 7.29 6.88 7.95
C SER A 48 8.78 6.52 7.89
N LEU A 49 9.18 5.41 8.51
CA LEU A 49 10.53 4.85 8.42
C LEU A 49 10.75 3.98 7.17
N GLY A 50 9.76 3.92 6.27
CA GLY A 50 9.87 3.26 4.96
C GLY A 50 9.17 1.91 4.88
N MET A 51 8.31 1.53 5.84
CA MET A 51 7.46 0.34 5.70
C MET A 51 6.24 0.62 4.82
N THR A 52 6.50 1.11 3.62
CA THR A 52 5.52 1.46 2.59
C THR A 52 5.99 0.88 1.25
N PHE A 53 5.07 0.28 0.49
CA PHE A 53 5.35 -0.12 -0.88
C PHE A 53 4.13 0.11 -1.78
N HIS A 54 4.41 0.30 -3.07
CA HIS A 54 3.40 0.43 -4.12
C HIS A 54 3.42 -0.79 -5.03
N LEU A 55 2.24 -1.25 -5.45
CA LEU A 55 2.04 -2.31 -6.43
C LEU A 55 1.18 -1.75 -7.56
N ALA A 56 1.62 -1.91 -8.80
CA ALA A 56 0.88 -1.51 -9.98
C ALA A 56 0.93 -2.64 -11.01
N TYR A 57 -0.18 -2.89 -11.71
CA TYR A 57 -0.15 -3.73 -12.88
C TYR A 57 0.57 -3.01 -14.05
N GLU A 58 1.16 -3.79 -14.95
CA GLU A 58 1.82 -3.25 -16.14
C GLU A 58 0.86 -2.39 -16.97
N GLY A 59 1.33 -1.22 -17.40
CA GLY A 59 0.54 -0.27 -18.18
C GLY A 59 -0.47 0.58 -17.38
N VAL A 60 -0.64 0.34 -16.07
CA VAL A 60 -1.47 1.20 -15.21
C VAL A 60 -0.66 2.38 -14.70
N THR A 61 -1.15 3.60 -14.96
CA THR A 61 -0.51 4.86 -14.56
C THR A 61 -1.53 5.80 -13.92
N THR A 62 -1.04 6.78 -13.16
CA THR A 62 -1.84 7.84 -12.55
C THR A 62 -1.30 9.21 -12.99
N PRO A 63 -2.16 10.24 -13.17
CA PRO A 63 -1.70 11.62 -13.37
C PRO A 63 -1.24 12.29 -12.06
N PHE A 64 -1.39 11.63 -10.92
CA PHE A 64 -1.01 12.15 -9.61
C PHE A 64 0.43 11.77 -9.24
N ASP A 65 1.21 12.74 -8.78
CA ASP A 65 2.58 12.53 -8.30
C ASP A 65 2.62 12.07 -6.84
N ALA A 66 3.57 11.19 -6.52
CA ALA A 66 3.87 10.76 -5.15
C ALA A 66 5.16 11.44 -4.63
N GLY A 67 5.20 11.73 -3.31
CA GLY A 67 6.39 12.23 -2.62
C GLY A 67 6.36 13.74 -2.34
N ARG A 68 7.45 14.26 -1.74
CA ARG A 68 7.51 15.64 -1.19
C ARG A 68 7.05 16.73 -2.16
N ALA A 69 7.37 16.57 -3.45
CA ALA A 69 7.06 17.57 -4.46
C ALA A 69 5.55 17.72 -4.72
N SER A 70 4.75 16.67 -4.52
CA SER A 70 3.30 16.74 -4.71
C SER A 70 2.56 17.31 -3.49
N GLY A 71 3.25 17.49 -2.36
CA GLY A 71 2.63 17.85 -1.07
C GLY A 71 1.81 16.71 -0.45
N ASN A 72 1.56 15.63 -1.19
CA ASN A 72 0.93 14.43 -0.70
C ASN A 72 2.01 13.50 -0.15
N HIS A 73 2.21 13.60 1.16
CA HIS A 73 2.99 12.66 1.93
C HIS A 73 2.03 11.67 2.58
N PRO A 74 1.78 10.51 1.95
CA PRO A 74 1.34 9.39 2.75
C PRO A 74 2.42 9.18 3.82
N GLU A 75 2.00 9.15 5.09
CA GLU A 75 2.77 9.09 6.35
C GLU A 75 3.74 10.24 6.71
#